data_AF-A0A6A5ZRA4-F1
#
_entry.id   AF-A0A6A5ZRA4-F1
#
_cell.length_a   1.000
_cell.length_b   1.000
_cell.length_c   1.000
_cell.angle_alpha   90.00
_cell.angle_beta   90.00
_cell.angle_gamma   90.00
#
_symmetry.space_group_name_H-M   'P 1'
#
loop_
_entity.id
_entity.type
_entity.pdbx_description
1 polymer ?
#
loop_
_entity_poly.entity_id
_entity_poly.type
_entity_poly.pdbx_seq_one_letter_code
_entity_poly.pdbx_strand_id
1 'polypeptide(L)'
;MNASSGQPDSPLSTTANVLGILTFALGLISFCAAFFAITHDAHREITDYQYSMREKKGHIDEIYKYFEELDIAADSELESSSVKTLIGRSVQDLERRRLAMERDLTQVRGRLQWWYRRKDMGISMARIETQLQHLGAIQLTFLLLKMKRQSTQLDELERLLGKLIAED
;
A
#
# COMPACT_ATOMS: atom_id res chain seq x y z
N MET A 1 -6.56 47.28 62.63
CA MET A 1 -7.26 47.59 61.36
C MET A 1 -6.20 47.89 60.31
N ASN A 2 -5.81 46.90 59.51
CA ASN A 2 -4.96 47.12 58.33
C ASN A 2 -5.85 46.93 57.12
N ALA A 3 -6.15 48.03 56.44
CA ALA A 3 -6.86 48.04 55.18
C ALA A 3 -5.95 47.40 54.12
N SER A 4 -6.28 46.19 53.69
CA SER A 4 -5.80 45.66 52.41
C SER A 4 -6.48 46.48 51.31
N SER A 5 -5.85 47.57 50.88
CA SER A 5 -6.25 48.30 49.69
C SER A 5 -6.03 47.37 48.50
N GLY A 6 -7.09 46.69 48.06
CA GLY A 6 -7.15 46.03 46.77
C GLY A 6 -6.97 47.09 45.70
N GLN A 7 -5.75 47.20 45.17
CA GLN A 7 -5.43 48.09 44.08
C GLN A 7 -6.30 47.66 42.88
N PRO A 8 -7.16 48.52 42.33
CA PRO A 8 -8.02 48.13 41.22
C PRO A 8 -7.14 47.81 40.01
N ASP A 9 -7.26 46.59 39.49
CA ASP A 9 -6.54 46.16 38.30
C ASP A 9 -6.75 47.19 37.17
N SER A 10 -5.63 47.66 36.59
CA SER A 10 -5.68 48.66 35.52
C SER A 10 -6.53 48.14 34.37
N PRO A 11 -7.42 48.95 33.78
CA PRO A 11 -8.28 48.52 32.66
C PRO A 11 -7.46 47.99 31.46
N LEU A 12 -6.21 48.43 31.31
CA LEU A 12 -5.27 47.91 30.31
C LEU A 12 -4.82 46.46 30.64
N SER A 13 -4.58 46.15 31.90
CA SER A 13 -4.21 44.81 32.38
C SER A 13 -5.39 43.84 32.27
N THR A 14 -6.61 44.30 32.62
CA THR A 14 -7.84 43.52 32.44
C THR A 14 -8.10 43.20 30.97
N THR A 15 -7.93 44.19 30.08
CA THR A 15 -8.12 43.99 28.63
C THR A 15 -7.08 43.01 28.06
N ALA A 16 -5.82 43.12 28.47
CA ALA A 16 -4.75 42.21 28.05
C ALA A 16 -5.01 40.76 28.50
N ASN A 17 -5.49 40.56 29.73
CA ASN A 17 -5.87 39.24 30.23
C ASN A 17 -7.06 38.65 29.46
N VAL A 18 -8.09 39.44 29.19
CA VAL A 18 -9.25 39.01 28.39
C VAL A 18 -8.83 38.65 26.97
N LEU A 19 -7.97 39.45 26.33
CA LEU A 19 -7.43 39.16 25.00
C LEU A 19 -6.60 37.87 24.98
N GLY A 20 -5.78 37.66 26.01
CA GLY A 20 -4.99 36.44 26.18
C GLY A 20 -5.87 35.20 26.32
N ILE A 21 -6.92 35.27 27.16
CA ILE A 21 -7.89 34.18 27.35
C ILE A 21 -8.64 33.89 26.05
N LEU A 22 -9.09 34.92 25.33
CA LEU A 22 -9.79 34.77 24.06
C LEU A 22 -8.89 34.16 22.98
N THR A 23 -7.63 34.59 22.90
CA THR A 23 -6.65 34.05 21.95
C THR A 23 -6.36 32.58 22.24
N PHE A 24 -6.19 32.23 23.51
CA PHE A 24 -5.99 30.84 23.94
C PHE A 24 -7.22 29.98 23.64
N ALA A 25 -8.43 30.47 23.94
CA ALA A 25 -9.68 29.77 23.64
C ALA A 25 -9.86 29.56 22.13
N LEU A 26 -9.56 30.58 21.31
CA LEU A 26 -9.57 30.46 19.85
C LEU A 26 -8.55 29.43 19.35
N GLY A 27 -7.36 29.40 19.95
CA GLY A 27 -6.35 28.37 19.66
C GLY A 27 -6.84 26.96 19.96
N LEU A 28 -7.46 26.75 21.14
CA LEU A 28 -8.07 25.47 21.52
C LEU A 28 -9.21 25.06 20.58
N ILE A 29 -10.10 26.00 20.24
CA ILE A 29 -11.22 25.73 19.33
C ILE A 29 -10.68 25.36 17.94
N SER A 30 -9.68 26.09 17.45
CA SER A 30 -9.05 25.82 16.15
C SER A 30 -8.37 24.46 16.12
N PHE A 31 -7.68 24.08 17.21
CA PHE A 31 -7.09 22.75 17.37
C PHE A 31 -8.16 21.65 17.37
N CYS A 32 -9.24 21.82 18.14
CA CYS A 32 -10.36 20.87 18.17
C CYS A 32 -11.05 20.74 16.81
N ALA A 33 -11.26 21.85 16.10
CA ALA A 33 -11.84 21.87 14.77
C ALA A 33 -10.95 21.15 13.75
N ALA A 34 -9.63 21.40 13.77
CA ALA A 34 -8.66 20.72 12.91
C ALA A 34 -8.61 19.22 13.21
N PHE A 35 -8.56 18.83 14.49
CA PHE A 35 -8.59 17.43 14.90
C PHE A 35 -9.89 16.74 14.45
N PHE A 36 -11.03 17.41 14.62
CA PHE A 36 -12.31 16.87 14.17
C PHE A 36 -12.35 16.72 12.66
N ALA A 37 -11.92 17.73 11.89
CA ALA A 37 -11.88 17.67 10.43
C ALA A 37 -11.01 16.50 9.92
N ILE A 38 -9.83 16.29 10.51
CA ILE A 38 -8.92 15.20 10.12
C ILE A 38 -9.47 13.82 10.49
N THR A 39 -10.18 13.71 11.60
CA THR A 39 -10.63 12.42 12.13
C THR A 39 -12.09 12.08 11.83
N HIS A 40 -12.86 13.03 11.31
CA HIS A 40 -14.25 12.85 10.93
C HIS A 40 -14.40 11.70 9.91
N ASP A 41 -13.46 11.63 8.95
CA ASP A 41 -13.50 10.67 7.85
C ASP A 41 -12.82 9.34 8.16
N ALA A 42 -12.39 9.11 9.41
CA ALA A 42 -11.68 7.89 9.81
C ALA A 42 -12.40 6.60 9.40
N HIS A 43 -13.73 6.55 9.53
CA HIS A 43 -14.49 5.36 9.17
C HIS A 43 -14.49 5.10 7.66
N ARG A 44 -14.62 6.17 6.86
CA ARG A 44 -14.56 6.10 5.40
C ARG A 44 -13.17 5.64 4.97
N GLU A 45 -12.12 6.27 5.48
CA GLU A 45 -10.74 5.91 5.14
C GLU A 45 -10.44 4.44 5.50
N ILE A 46 -10.82 3.97 6.70
CA ILE A 46 -10.68 2.56 7.09
C ILE A 46 -11.38 1.65 6.08
N THR A 47 -12.60 2.00 5.66
CA THR A 47 -13.36 1.22 4.68
C THR A 47 -12.66 1.20 3.32
N ASP A 48 -12.11 2.33 2.89
CA ASP A 48 -11.35 2.43 1.64
C ASP A 48 -10.10 1.53 1.69
N TYR A 49 -9.38 1.50 2.82
CA TYR A 49 -8.27 0.56 3.02
C TYR A 49 -8.71 -0.90 2.99
N GLN A 50 -9.87 -1.25 3.56
CA GLN A 50 -10.42 -2.62 3.48
C GLN A 50 -10.72 -3.02 2.04
N TYR A 51 -11.35 -2.12 1.29
CA TYR A 51 -11.66 -2.35 -0.12
C TYR A 51 -10.38 -2.59 -0.92
N SER A 52 -9.39 -1.70 -0.77
CA SER A 52 -8.14 -1.83 -1.50
C SER A 52 -7.31 -3.04 -1.07
N MET A 53 -7.38 -3.49 0.19
CA MET A 53 -6.80 -4.77 0.61
C MET A 53 -7.44 -5.97 -0.08
N ARG A 54 -8.77 -5.94 -0.28
CA ARG A 54 -9.50 -7.00 -0.99
C ARG A 54 -9.14 -7.04 -2.47
N GLU A 55 -9.04 -5.88 -3.09
CA GLU A 55 -8.57 -5.75 -4.48
C GLU A 55 -7.15 -6.30 -4.65
N LYS A 56 -6.23 -5.89 -3.76
CA LYS A 56 -4.84 -6.37 -3.77
C LYS A 56 -4.75 -7.89 -3.57
N LYS A 57 -5.62 -8.48 -2.74
CA LYS A 57 -5.72 -9.95 -2.65
C LYS A 57 -6.05 -10.58 -4.00
N GLY A 58 -7.06 -10.06 -4.71
CA GLY A 58 -7.43 -10.56 -6.03
C GLY A 58 -6.26 -10.50 -7.03
N HIS A 59 -5.51 -9.40 -7.01
CA HIS A 59 -4.33 -9.25 -7.87
C HIS A 59 -3.20 -10.25 -7.50
N ILE A 60 -2.96 -10.49 -6.21
CA ILE A 60 -1.98 -11.49 -5.76
C ILE A 60 -2.39 -12.90 -6.24
N ASP A 61 -3.66 -13.24 -6.07
CA ASP A 61 -4.21 -14.53 -6.50
C ASP A 61 -4.09 -14.70 -8.03
N GLU A 62 -4.33 -13.64 -8.80
CA GLU A 62 -4.19 -13.65 -10.25
C GLU A 62 -2.73 -13.83 -10.70
N ILE A 63 -1.78 -13.09 -10.08
CA ILE A 63 -0.34 -13.26 -10.33
C ILE A 63 0.09 -14.70 -10.04
N TYR A 64 -0.36 -15.26 -8.92
CA TYR A 64 -0.05 -16.63 -8.55
C TYR A 64 -0.58 -17.63 -9.58
N LYS A 65 -1.84 -17.46 -10.01
CA LYS A 65 -2.46 -18.27 -11.05
C LYS A 65 -1.70 -18.19 -12.38
N TYR A 66 -1.29 -17.00 -12.81
CA TYR A 66 -0.49 -16.87 -14.04
C TYR A 66 0.83 -17.61 -13.95
N PHE A 67 1.50 -17.58 -12.79
CA PHE A 67 2.74 -18.33 -12.61
C PHE A 67 2.52 -19.84 -12.59
N GLU A 68 1.42 -20.34 -12.00
CA GLU A 68 1.05 -21.76 -12.09
C GLU A 68 0.67 -22.18 -13.52
N GLU A 69 -0.10 -21.38 -14.26
CA GLU A 69 -0.43 -21.67 -15.66
C GLU A 69 0.80 -21.63 -16.57
N LEU A 70 1.72 -20.69 -16.32
CA LEU A 70 3.00 -20.63 -17.01
C LEU A 70 3.87 -21.85 -16.70
N ASP A 71 3.78 -22.41 -15.48
CA ASP A 71 4.45 -23.65 -15.07
C ASP A 71 3.93 -24.85 -15.87
N ILE A 72 2.61 -24.97 -16.00
CA ILE A 72 1.96 -26.03 -16.81
C ILE A 72 2.37 -25.91 -18.29
N ALA A 73 2.60 -24.70 -18.78
CA ALA A 73 2.94 -24.40 -20.17
C ALA A 73 4.43 -24.13 -20.42
N ALA A 74 5.33 -24.38 -19.47
CA ALA A 74 6.76 -24.08 -19.60
C ALA A 74 7.60 -25.30 -20.00
N ASP A 75 8.57 -25.06 -20.88
CA ASP A 75 9.71 -25.94 -21.18
C ASP A 75 10.34 -26.46 -19.87
N SER A 76 10.69 -27.75 -19.79
CA SER A 76 11.25 -28.42 -18.60
C SER A 76 12.48 -27.72 -17.95
N GLU A 77 13.21 -26.89 -18.71
CA GLU A 77 14.31 -26.07 -18.17
C GLU A 77 13.84 -24.99 -17.19
N LEU A 78 12.62 -24.48 -17.35
CA LEU A 78 12.07 -23.41 -16.52
C LEU A 78 11.56 -23.91 -15.17
N GLU A 79 11.13 -25.18 -15.07
CA GLU A 79 10.81 -25.82 -13.80
C GLU A 79 12.02 -25.88 -12.85
N SER A 80 13.23 -26.00 -13.41
CA SER A 80 14.49 -26.05 -12.66
C SER A 80 15.02 -24.67 -12.23
N SER A 81 14.37 -23.59 -12.68
CA SER A 81 14.83 -22.22 -12.47
C SER A 81 14.65 -21.75 -11.03
N SER A 82 15.72 -21.19 -10.46
CA SER A 82 15.71 -20.51 -9.14
C SER A 82 14.71 -19.36 -9.07
N VAL A 83 14.29 -18.83 -10.23
CA VAL A 83 13.31 -17.75 -10.38
C VAL A 83 11.93 -18.16 -9.85
N LYS A 84 11.50 -19.41 -10.04
CA LYS A 84 10.22 -19.91 -9.53
C LYS A 84 10.16 -19.86 -8.00
N THR A 85 11.22 -20.35 -7.35
CA THR A 85 11.33 -20.32 -5.88
C THR A 85 11.36 -18.89 -5.35
N LEU A 86 12.03 -17.97 -6.06
CA LEU A 86 12.07 -16.55 -5.70
C LEU A 86 10.70 -15.89 -5.80
N ILE A 87 9.96 -16.14 -6.88
CA ILE A 87 8.61 -15.61 -7.10
C ILE A 87 7.65 -16.16 -6.04
N GLY A 88 7.65 -17.48 -5.80
CA GLY A 88 6.81 -18.09 -4.77
C GLY A 88 7.06 -17.52 -3.37
N ARG A 89 8.33 -17.31 -3.00
CA ARG A 89 8.69 -16.65 -1.73
C ARG A 89 8.22 -15.19 -1.70
N SER A 90 8.33 -14.47 -2.81
CA SER A 90 7.93 -13.06 -2.91
C SER A 90 6.41 -12.90 -2.76
N VAL A 91 5.63 -13.75 -3.43
CA VAL A 91 4.17 -13.80 -3.30
C VAL A 91 3.76 -14.17 -1.88
N GLN A 92 4.41 -15.15 -1.26
CA GLN A 92 4.15 -15.52 0.15
C GLN A 92 4.51 -14.41 1.14
N ASP A 93 5.59 -13.65 0.90
CA ASP A 93 5.95 -12.50 1.74
C ASP A 93 4.91 -11.38 1.60
N LEU A 94 4.44 -11.15 0.38
CA LEU A 94 3.41 -10.15 0.09
C LEU A 94 2.07 -10.50 0.77
N GLU A 95 1.64 -11.76 0.70
CA GLU A 95 0.41 -12.21 1.34
C GLU A 95 0.50 -12.13 2.87
N ARG A 96 1.67 -12.47 3.45
CA ARG A 96 1.92 -12.28 4.89
C ARG A 96 1.80 -10.81 5.30
N ARG A 97 2.32 -9.88 4.51
CA ARG A 97 2.23 -8.43 4.78
C ARG A 97 0.79 -7.93 4.66
N ARG A 98 0.06 -8.38 3.64
CA ARG A 98 -1.36 -8.07 3.46
C ARG A 98 -2.17 -8.52 4.67
N LEU A 99 -1.99 -9.76 5.12
CA LEU A 99 -2.66 -10.31 6.30
C LEU A 99 -2.31 -9.57 7.60
N ALA A 100 -1.04 -9.17 7.77
CA ALA A 100 -0.62 -8.37 8.90
C ALA A 100 -1.31 -7.00 8.92
N MET A 101 -1.36 -6.33 7.76
CA MET A 101 -2.05 -5.05 7.61
C MET A 101 -3.56 -5.16 7.81
N GLU A 102 -4.19 -6.20 7.28
CA GLU A 102 -5.62 -6.48 7.48
C GLU A 102 -5.94 -6.68 8.97
N ARG A 103 -5.11 -7.46 9.69
CA ARG A 103 -5.23 -7.63 11.13
C ARG A 103 -5.09 -6.31 11.86
N ASP A 104 -4.08 -5.50 11.53
CA ASP A 104 -3.89 -4.20 12.16
C ASP A 104 -5.08 -3.27 11.95
N LEU A 105 -5.68 -3.31 10.75
CA LEU A 105 -6.85 -2.52 10.41
C LEU A 105 -8.07 -2.92 11.25
N THR A 106 -8.29 -4.23 11.46
CA THR A 106 -9.41 -4.72 12.30
C THR A 106 -9.26 -4.35 13.78
N GLN A 107 -8.03 -4.07 14.24
CA GLN A 107 -7.75 -3.67 15.62
C GLN A 107 -7.94 -2.17 15.87
N VAL A 108 -8.12 -1.35 14.83
CA VAL A 108 -8.35 0.08 15.00
C VAL A 108 -9.76 0.32 15.53
N ARG A 109 -9.86 0.76 16.80
CA ARG A 109 -11.11 1.14 17.45
C ARG A 109 -11.16 2.65 17.61
N GLY A 110 -11.92 3.29 16.73
CA GLY A 110 -12.27 4.70 16.84
C GLY A 110 -11.26 5.68 16.24
N ARG A 111 -11.65 6.95 16.29
CA ARG A 111 -11.03 8.07 15.55
C ARG A 111 -9.61 8.41 16.02
N LEU A 112 -9.37 8.39 17.34
CA LEU A 112 -8.07 8.73 17.90
C LEU A 112 -7.00 7.68 17.55
N GLN A 113 -7.35 6.40 17.66
CA GLN A 113 -6.44 5.31 17.31
C GLN A 113 -6.16 5.29 15.80
N TRP A 114 -7.17 5.60 14.97
CA TRP A 114 -6.98 5.79 13.54
C TRP A 114 -5.97 6.90 13.25
N TRP A 115 -6.13 8.06 13.88
CA TRP A 115 -5.23 9.21 13.68
C TRP A 115 -3.76 8.85 13.93
N TYR A 116 -3.47 8.14 15.02
CA TYR A 116 -2.10 7.70 15.34
C TYR A 116 -1.56 6.70 14.31
N ARG A 117 -2.38 5.75 13.83
CA ARG A 117 -1.92 4.67 12.94
C ARG A 117 -2.03 4.99 11.45
N ARG A 118 -2.74 6.05 11.07
CA ARG A 118 -3.02 6.41 9.68
C ARG A 118 -1.76 6.48 8.82
N LYS A 119 -0.69 7.07 9.34
CA LYS A 119 0.60 7.19 8.64
C LYS A 119 1.25 5.83 8.39
N ASP A 120 1.26 4.97 9.41
CA ASP A 120 1.85 3.63 9.31
C ASP A 120 1.05 2.74 8.34
N MET A 121 -0.28 2.88 8.32
CA MET A 121 -1.15 2.23 7.35
C MET A 121 -0.82 2.68 5.93
N GLY A 122 -0.67 3.99 5.70
CA GLY A 122 -0.30 4.52 4.38
C GLY A 122 1.06 4.02 3.90
N ILE A 123 2.07 3.95 4.78
CA ILE A 123 3.40 3.41 4.44
C ILE A 123 3.32 1.93 4.11
N SER A 124 2.59 1.15 4.91
CA SER A 124 2.41 -0.29 4.68
C SER A 124 1.70 -0.56 3.35
N MET A 125 0.68 0.25 3.04
CA MET A 125 -0.07 0.19 1.80
C MET A 125 0.79 0.45 0.58
N ALA A 126 1.55 1.54 0.61
CA ALA A 126 2.46 1.93 -0.46
C ALA A 126 3.50 0.83 -0.69
N ARG A 127 4.02 0.23 0.38
CA ARG A 127 5.00 -0.86 0.26
C ARG A 127 4.42 -2.10 -0.41
N ILE A 128 3.20 -2.53 -0.05
CA ILE A 128 2.50 -3.65 -0.71
C ILE A 128 2.31 -3.32 -2.20
N GLU A 129 1.95 -2.09 -2.52
CA GLU A 129 1.75 -1.64 -3.91
C GLU A 129 3.01 -1.65 -4.74
N THR A 130 4.12 -1.14 -4.19
CA THR A 130 5.42 -1.18 -4.86
C THR A 130 5.87 -2.63 -5.11
N GLN A 131 5.64 -3.53 -4.14
CA GLN A 131 5.97 -4.95 -4.33
C GLN A 131 5.10 -5.61 -5.39
N LEU A 132 3.81 -5.29 -5.45
CA LEU A 132 2.91 -5.74 -6.53
C LEU A 132 3.38 -5.26 -7.90
N GLN A 133 3.70 -3.97 -8.03
CA GLN A 133 4.23 -3.40 -9.28
C GLN A 133 5.52 -4.09 -9.71
N HIS A 134 6.43 -4.36 -8.77
CA HIS A 134 7.67 -5.07 -9.05
C HIS A 134 7.41 -6.52 -9.51
N LEU A 135 6.45 -7.22 -8.91
CA LEU A 135 6.04 -8.55 -9.36
C LEU A 135 5.40 -8.52 -10.75
N GLY A 136 4.55 -7.55 -11.03
CA GLY A 136 3.99 -7.35 -12.37
C GLY A 136 5.07 -7.10 -13.43
N ALA A 137 6.10 -6.32 -13.10
CA ALA A 137 7.26 -6.12 -13.97
C ALA A 137 8.06 -7.41 -14.21
N ILE A 138 8.28 -8.23 -13.18
CA ILE A 138 8.90 -9.56 -13.33
C ILE A 138 8.06 -10.44 -14.26
N GLN A 139 6.74 -10.48 -14.08
CA GLN A 139 5.83 -11.25 -14.93
C GLN A 139 5.93 -10.83 -16.39
N LEU A 140 5.91 -9.52 -16.68
CA LEU A 140 6.07 -9.01 -18.04
C LEU A 140 7.43 -9.38 -18.64
N THR A 141 8.51 -9.25 -17.85
CA THR A 141 9.86 -9.62 -18.28
C THR A 141 9.93 -11.10 -18.64
N PHE A 142 9.29 -11.94 -17.83
CA PHE A 142 9.20 -13.36 -18.06
C PHE A 142 8.44 -13.70 -19.35
N LEU A 143 7.28 -13.08 -19.57
CA LEU A 143 6.49 -13.26 -20.79
C LEU A 143 7.27 -12.84 -22.04
N LEU A 144 7.99 -11.71 -21.99
CA LEU A 144 8.83 -11.25 -23.10
C LEU A 144 9.96 -12.23 -23.43
N LEU A 145 10.62 -12.78 -22.40
CA LEU A 145 11.66 -13.80 -22.59
C LEU A 145 11.08 -15.08 -23.21
N LYS A 146 9.89 -15.50 -22.77
CA LYS A 146 9.19 -16.66 -23.33
C LYS A 146 8.82 -16.43 -24.80
N MET A 147 8.22 -15.30 -25.13
CA MET A 147 7.86 -14.93 -26.51
C MET A 147 9.09 -14.89 -27.42
N LYS A 148 10.20 -14.31 -26.96
CA LYS A 148 11.45 -14.27 -27.72
C LYS A 148 11.98 -15.68 -28.01
N ARG A 149 11.97 -16.57 -27.03
CA ARG A 149 12.40 -17.97 -27.19
C ARG A 149 11.51 -18.71 -28.19
N GLN A 150 10.20 -18.55 -28.08
CA GLN A 150 9.25 -19.16 -29.02
C GLN A 150 9.46 -18.66 -30.46
N SER A 151 9.74 -17.37 -30.65
CA SER A 151 10.09 -16.83 -31.96
C SER A 151 11.33 -17.52 -32.54
N THR A 152 12.41 -17.66 -31.76
CA THR A 152 13.63 -18.34 -32.22
C THR A 152 13.40 -19.82 -32.54
N GLN A 153 12.55 -20.50 -31.78
CA GLN A 153 12.18 -21.89 -32.06
C GLN A 153 11.38 -22.02 -33.37
N LEU A 154 10.48 -21.07 -33.65
CA LEU A 154 9.74 -21.02 -34.92
C LEU A 154 10.66 -20.76 -36.11
N ASP A 155 11.60 -19.81 -35.98
CA ASP A 155 12.57 -19.50 -37.04
C ASP A 155 13.44 -20.73 -37.39
N GLU A 156 13.86 -21.51 -36.38
CA GLU A 156 14.64 -22.73 -36.61
C GLU A 156 13.79 -23.85 -37.24
N LEU A 157 12.52 -23.98 -36.84
CA LEU A 157 11.59 -24.93 -37.46
C LEU A 157 11.35 -24.59 -38.94
N GLU A 158 11.16 -23.32 -39.28
CA GLU A 158 11.01 -22.86 -40.66
C GLU A 158 12.27 -23.16 -41.48
N ARG A 159 13.45 -22.93 -40.89
CA ARG A 159 14.74 -23.25 -41.52
C ARG A 159 14.90 -24.75 -41.78
N LEU A 160 14.49 -25.60 -40.83
CA LEU A 160 14.56 -27.06 -40.98
C LEU A 160 13.56 -27.58 -42.02
N LEU A 161 12.33 -27.05 -42.04
CA LEU A 161 11.33 -27.35 -43.07
C LEU A 161 11.81 -26.93 -44.46
N GLY A 162 12.40 -25.74 -44.60
CA GLY A 162 12.95 -25.26 -45.86
C GLY A 162 14.08 -26.14 -46.39
N LYS A 163 14.92 -26.71 -45.50
CA LYS A 163 15.94 -27.69 -45.89
C LYS A 163 15.33 -29.01 -46.35
N LEU A 164 14.33 -29.51 -45.63
CA LEU A 164 13.67 -30.78 -45.94
C LEU A 164 12.96 -30.74 -47.30
N ILE A 165 12.32 -29.61 -47.62
CA ILE A 165 11.68 -29.37 -48.92
C ILE A 165 12.70 -29.21 -50.06
N ALA A 166 13.94 -28.78 -49.76
CA ALA A 166 14.98 -28.61 -50.76
C ALA A 166 15.79 -29.89 -51.06
N GLU A 167 15.64 -30.93 -50.23
CA GLU A 167 16.29 -32.25 -50.41
C GLU A 167 15.39 -33.27 -51.12
N ASP A 168 14.09 -32.99 -51.29
CA ASP A 168 13.13 -33.72 -52.14
C ASP A 168 13.03 -33.11 -53.55
#